data_AF-A0A0N0GXV7-F1
#
_entry.id   AF-A0A0N0GXV7-F1
#
_cell.length_a   1.000
_cell.length_b   1.000
_cell.length_c   1.000
_cell.angle_alpha   90.00
_cell.angle_beta   90.00
_cell.angle_gamma   90.00
#
_symmetry.space_group_name_H-M   'P 1'
#
loop_
_entity.id
_entity.type
_entity.pdbx_description
1 polymer ?
#
loop_
_entity_poly.entity_id
_entity_poly.type
_entity_poly.pdbx_seq_one_letter_code
_entity_poly.pdbx_strand_id
1 'polypeptide(L)'
;MTTRARPRAAADLGEELWERVEAAGTEGLPPDRARGSMTRSQFERAKAWVRDKKCALERRAFVLFEGFYVTTVDPVLCASAVVREFKVIERRVTRIYTSMIEPLPAEAQNTAAIGLLKAQCLGVINAMKVLDEAGYSADAAAKLAATNGAKSRRGRTRPQ
;
A
#
# COMPACT_ATOMS: atom_id res chain seq x y z
N MET A 1 12.67 -1.97 40.30
CA MET A 1 11.26 -1.77 39.91
C MET A 1 11.21 -1.35 38.44
N THR A 2 10.94 -2.27 37.53
CA THR A 2 10.78 -1.98 36.11
C THR A 2 9.33 -1.55 35.87
N THR A 3 9.09 -0.25 35.80
CA THR A 3 7.80 0.31 35.39
C THR A 3 7.49 -0.18 33.98
N ARG A 4 6.56 -1.12 33.84
CA ARG A 4 6.08 -1.58 32.52
C ARG A 4 5.41 -0.37 31.85
N ALA A 5 6.09 0.20 30.85
CA ALA A 5 5.54 1.30 30.07
C ALA A 5 4.16 0.89 29.52
N ARG A 6 3.16 1.75 29.70
CA ARG A 6 1.79 1.53 29.22
C ARG A 6 1.84 1.20 27.72
N PRO A 7 1.11 0.18 27.23
CA PRO A 7 0.98 -0.05 25.80
C PRO A 7 0.45 1.23 25.13
N ARG A 8 1.24 1.82 24.23
CA ARG A 8 0.82 3.02 23.48
C ARG A 8 -0.38 2.68 22.61
N ALA A 9 -1.40 3.54 22.61
CA ALA A 9 -2.60 3.34 21.81
C ALA A 9 -2.28 3.49 20.31
N ALA A 10 -3.05 2.81 19.47
CA ALA A 10 -2.87 2.88 18.02
C ALA A 10 -3.11 4.30 17.48
N ALA A 11 -4.03 5.05 18.09
CA ALA A 11 -4.30 6.44 17.75
C ALA A 11 -3.08 7.34 17.99
N ASP A 12 -2.48 7.31 19.18
CA ASP A 12 -1.29 8.12 19.50
C ASP A 12 -0.12 7.82 18.57
N LEU A 13 0.08 6.54 18.25
CA LEU A 13 1.12 6.11 17.31
C LEU A 13 0.81 6.55 15.87
N GLY A 14 -0.47 6.52 15.50
CA GLY A 14 -0.94 6.92 14.18
C GLY A 14 -0.80 8.42 13.94
N GLU A 15 -1.15 9.25 14.93
CA GLU A 15 -0.97 10.71 14.87
C GLU A 15 0.53 11.07 14.77
N GLU A 16 1.38 10.48 15.62
CA GLU A 16 2.84 10.69 15.55
C GLU A 16 3.43 10.31 14.19
N LEU A 17 2.94 9.22 13.58
CA LEU A 17 3.35 8.81 12.24
C LEU A 17 2.86 9.82 11.18
N TRP A 18 1.60 10.22 11.26
CA TRP A 18 1.00 11.15 10.31
C TRP A 18 1.74 12.49 10.30
N GLU A 19 1.95 13.10 11.46
CA GLU A 19 2.63 14.38 11.63
C GLU A 19 4.05 14.36 11.03
N ARG A 20 4.81 13.28 11.27
CA ARG A 20 6.15 13.13 10.68
C ARG A 20 6.12 13.10 9.16
N VAL A 21 5.23 12.29 8.60
CA VAL A 21 5.14 12.10 7.15
C VAL A 21 4.62 13.37 6.48
N GLU A 22 3.67 14.04 7.10
CA GLU A 22 3.16 15.33 6.65
C GLU A 22 4.23 16.43 6.70
N ALA A 23 5.05 16.48 7.76
CA ALA A 23 6.14 17.45 7.88
C ALA A 23 7.20 17.30 6.77
N ALA A 24 7.38 16.09 6.23
CA ALA A 24 8.26 15.86 5.08
C ALA A 24 7.65 16.27 3.73
N GLY A 25 6.35 16.56 3.69
CA GLY A 25 5.65 17.03 2.50
C GLY A 25 5.76 16.06 1.32
N THR A 26 5.94 16.62 0.12
CA THR A 26 5.97 15.85 -1.14
C THR A 26 7.25 15.03 -1.33
N GLU A 27 8.31 15.30 -0.56
CA GLU A 27 9.53 14.48 -0.61
C GLU A 27 9.33 13.12 0.08
N GLY A 28 8.40 13.08 1.04
CA GLY A 28 8.08 11.88 1.79
C GLY A 28 9.18 11.44 2.77
N LEU A 29 8.90 10.36 3.50
CA LEU A 29 9.83 9.77 4.45
C LEU A 29 10.15 8.31 4.13
N PRO A 30 11.44 7.92 4.11
CA PRO A 30 11.78 6.51 4.01
C PRO A 30 11.29 5.74 5.26
N PRO A 31 11.00 4.44 5.16
CA PRO A 31 10.41 3.63 6.23
C PRO A 31 11.07 3.78 7.59
N ASP A 32 12.40 3.81 7.66
CA ASP A 32 13.12 3.92 8.93
C ASP A 32 12.92 5.29 9.60
N ARG A 33 12.86 6.36 8.81
CA ARG A 33 12.57 7.71 9.34
C ARG A 33 11.11 7.88 9.70
N ALA A 34 10.19 7.34 8.88
CA ALA A 34 8.75 7.35 9.19
C ALA A 34 8.46 6.58 10.49
N ARG A 35 9.14 5.43 10.68
CA ARG A 35 9.04 4.61 11.90
C ARG A 35 9.56 5.35 13.13
N GLY A 36 10.66 6.08 13.00
CA GLY A 36 11.31 6.76 14.13
C GLY A 36 11.65 5.77 15.25
N SER A 37 11.24 6.09 16.48
CA SER A 37 11.47 5.24 17.66
C SER A 37 10.49 4.07 17.82
N MET A 38 9.48 3.94 16.95
CA MET A 38 8.50 2.86 17.04
C MET A 38 9.15 1.50 16.77
N THR A 39 8.73 0.48 17.51
CA THR A 39 9.02 -0.91 17.12
C THR A 39 8.30 -1.22 15.81
N ARG A 40 8.73 -2.28 15.11
CA ARG A 40 8.07 -2.73 13.87
C ARG A 40 6.57 -2.97 14.08
N SER A 41 6.18 -3.65 15.14
CA SER A 41 4.77 -3.93 15.44
C SER A 41 3.96 -2.68 15.78
N GLN A 42 4.57 -1.70 16.45
CA GLN A 42 3.93 -0.39 16.69
C GLN A 42 3.72 0.35 15.37
N PHE A 43 4.72 0.35 14.50
CA PHE A 43 4.65 1.00 13.19
C PHE A 43 3.58 0.40 12.29
N GLU A 44 3.45 -0.93 12.23
CA GLU A 44 2.38 -1.58 11.46
C GLU A 44 0.98 -1.21 11.98
N ARG A 45 0.80 -1.17 13.32
CA ARG A 45 -0.47 -0.73 13.93
C ARG A 45 -0.77 0.75 13.66
N ALA A 46 0.24 1.61 13.70
CA ALA A 46 0.11 3.03 13.37
C ALA A 46 -0.36 3.21 11.93
N LYS A 47 0.26 2.52 10.97
CA LYS A 47 -0.15 2.55 9.56
C LYS A 47 -1.59 2.08 9.35
N ALA A 48 -2.01 1.02 10.05
CA ALA A 48 -3.38 0.53 9.98
C ALA A 48 -4.35 1.61 10.45
N TRP A 49 -4.12 2.18 11.63
CA TRP A 49 -4.96 3.25 12.15
C TRP A 49 -5.00 4.48 11.23
N VAL A 50 -3.85 4.90 10.69
CA VAL A 50 -3.78 6.00 9.72
C VAL A 50 -4.67 5.74 8.51
N ARG A 51 -4.59 4.53 7.92
CA ARG A 51 -5.37 4.15 6.75
C ARG A 51 -6.86 4.02 7.05
N ASP A 52 -7.21 3.46 8.20
CA ASP A 52 -8.59 3.15 8.58
C ASP A 52 -9.35 4.37 9.10
N LYS A 53 -8.64 5.38 9.63
CA LYS A 53 -9.23 6.54 10.32
C LYS A 53 -8.70 7.87 9.79
N LYS A 54 -7.39 8.11 9.92
CA LYS A 54 -6.80 9.44 9.66
C LYS A 54 -6.97 9.88 8.22
N CYS A 55 -6.76 8.99 7.24
CA CYS A 55 -6.92 9.30 5.82
C CYS A 55 -8.32 9.86 5.49
N ALA A 56 -9.36 9.26 6.08
CA ALA A 56 -10.74 9.70 5.87
C ALA A 56 -11.02 11.05 6.54
N LEU A 57 -10.49 11.26 7.74
CA LEU A 57 -10.62 12.52 8.49
C LEU A 57 -9.94 13.68 7.75
N GLU A 58 -8.71 13.48 7.29
CA GLU A 58 -7.89 14.51 6.63
C GLU A 58 -8.16 14.64 5.12
N ARG A 59 -9.02 13.78 4.56
CA ARG A 59 -9.32 13.69 3.12
C ARG A 59 -8.07 13.58 2.25
N ARG A 60 -7.07 12.85 2.73
CA ARG A 60 -5.77 12.63 2.07
C ARG A 60 -5.38 11.17 2.18
N ALA A 61 -4.73 10.64 1.14
CA ALA A 61 -4.23 9.29 1.13
C ALA A 61 -2.85 9.21 1.81
N PHE A 62 -2.63 8.13 2.57
CA PHE A 62 -1.31 7.74 3.09
C PHE A 62 -0.74 6.59 2.27
N VAL A 63 0.24 6.88 1.43
CA VAL A 63 0.77 5.94 0.43
C VAL A 63 2.26 5.71 0.61
N LEU A 64 2.73 4.52 0.19
CA LEU A 64 4.15 4.21 0.06
C LEU A 64 4.51 4.19 -1.43
N PHE A 65 5.21 5.21 -1.90
CA PHE A 65 5.60 5.39 -3.29
C PHE A 65 7.13 5.45 -3.40
N GLU A 66 7.73 4.64 -4.29
CA GLU A 66 9.19 4.56 -4.51
C GLU A 66 10.04 4.43 -3.23
N GLY A 67 9.50 3.78 -2.19
CA GLY A 67 10.20 3.60 -0.92
C GLY A 67 10.06 4.77 0.05
N PHE A 68 9.18 5.74 -0.21
CA PHE A 68 8.87 6.86 0.68
C PHE A 68 7.38 6.89 1.03
N TYR A 69 7.08 7.10 2.31
CA TYR A 69 5.72 7.37 2.76
C TYR A 69 5.37 8.84 2.49
N VAL A 70 4.19 9.08 1.94
CA VAL A 70 3.70 10.41 1.59
C VAL A 70 2.22 10.53 1.96
N THR A 71 1.80 11.71 2.43
CA THR A 71 0.39 12.09 2.53
C THR A 71 0.00 12.95 1.32
N THR A 72 -0.95 12.49 0.50
CA THR A 72 -1.21 13.10 -0.82
C THR A 72 -2.68 13.08 -1.22
N VAL A 73 -3.05 13.97 -2.14
CA VAL A 73 -4.32 13.94 -2.91
C VAL A 73 -4.07 13.74 -4.40
N ASP A 74 -2.80 13.54 -4.80
CA ASP A 74 -2.44 13.31 -6.20
C ASP A 74 -3.05 11.97 -6.69
N PRO A 75 -3.96 12.01 -7.68
CA PRO A 75 -4.63 10.81 -8.16
C PRO A 75 -3.65 9.82 -8.80
N VAL A 76 -2.55 10.27 -9.38
CA VAL A 76 -1.53 9.40 -9.99
C VAL A 76 -0.79 8.63 -8.90
N LEU A 77 -0.34 9.30 -7.84
CA LEU A 77 0.32 8.62 -6.72
C LEU A 77 -0.62 7.63 -6.02
N CYS A 78 -1.89 8.01 -5.86
CA CYS A 78 -2.90 7.12 -5.28
C CYS A 78 -3.13 5.88 -6.16
N ALA A 79 -3.33 6.06 -7.47
CA ALA A 79 -3.50 4.96 -8.41
C ALA A 79 -2.29 4.02 -8.40
N SER A 80 -1.08 4.57 -8.48
CA SER A 80 0.18 3.82 -8.41
C SER A 80 0.29 3.00 -7.13
N ALA A 81 -0.08 3.57 -5.98
CA ALA A 81 -0.07 2.87 -4.71
C ALA A 81 -1.09 1.73 -4.65
N VAL A 82 -2.32 1.97 -5.15
CA VAL A 82 -3.38 0.96 -5.22
C VAL A 82 -2.98 -0.21 -6.11
N VAL A 83 -2.46 0.06 -7.31
CA VAL A 83 -1.96 -0.96 -8.25
C VAL A 83 -0.88 -1.81 -7.59
N ARG A 84 0.05 -1.20 -6.86
CA ARG A 84 1.10 -1.93 -6.15
C ARG A 84 0.54 -2.87 -5.07
N GLU A 85 -0.45 -2.44 -4.30
CA GLU A 85 -1.12 -3.29 -3.31
C GLU A 85 -1.89 -4.45 -3.98
N PHE A 86 -2.58 -4.17 -5.09
CA PHE A 86 -3.24 -5.21 -5.88
C PHE A 86 -2.25 -6.24 -6.45
N LYS A 87 -1.05 -5.83 -6.89
CA LYS A 87 0.02 -6.77 -7.28
C LYS A 87 0.52 -7.63 -6.12
N VAL A 88 0.52 -7.12 -4.89
CA VAL A 88 0.83 -7.93 -3.70
C VAL A 88 -0.27 -8.97 -3.46
N ILE A 89 -1.53 -8.56 -3.58
CA ILE A 89 -2.69 -9.45 -3.44
C ILE A 89 -2.66 -10.53 -4.52
N GLU A 90 -2.45 -10.17 -5.78
CA GLU A 90 -2.31 -11.10 -6.90
C GLU A 90 -1.30 -12.19 -6.59
N ARG A 91 -0.06 -11.81 -6.23
CA ARG A 91 1.00 -12.78 -5.93
C ARG A 91 0.62 -13.72 -4.77
N ARG A 92 -0.08 -13.21 -3.75
CA ARG A 92 -0.55 -14.03 -2.63
C ARG A 92 -1.64 -15.01 -3.09
N VAL A 93 -2.61 -14.54 -3.87
CA VAL A 93 -3.69 -15.38 -4.42
C VAL A 93 -3.15 -16.44 -5.37
N THR A 94 -2.22 -16.08 -6.27
CA THR A 94 -1.54 -17.03 -7.14
C THR A 94 -0.85 -18.11 -6.33
N ARG A 95 -0.13 -17.74 -5.25
CA ARG A 95 0.51 -18.74 -4.39
C ARG A 95 -0.50 -19.65 -3.69
N ILE A 96 -1.62 -19.11 -3.21
CA ILE A 96 -2.70 -19.91 -2.61
C ILE A 96 -3.24 -20.90 -3.64
N TYR A 97 -3.52 -20.44 -4.86
CA TYR A 97 -4.01 -21.30 -5.94
C TYR A 97 -3.02 -22.43 -6.26
N THR A 98 -1.76 -22.10 -6.55
CA THR A 98 -0.76 -23.09 -6.99
C THR A 98 -0.34 -24.04 -5.87
N SER A 99 -0.40 -23.63 -4.59
CA SER A 99 0.03 -24.49 -3.48
C SER A 99 -1.09 -25.24 -2.78
N MET A 100 -2.35 -24.77 -2.86
CA MET A 100 -3.46 -25.35 -2.08
C MET A 100 -4.59 -25.90 -2.95
N ILE A 101 -4.75 -25.44 -4.18
CA ILE A 101 -5.89 -25.81 -5.05
C ILE A 101 -5.42 -26.66 -6.23
N GLU A 102 -4.44 -26.17 -7.00
CA GLU A 102 -3.92 -26.84 -8.19
C GLU A 102 -3.38 -28.26 -7.94
N PRO A 103 -2.71 -28.56 -6.82
CA PRO A 103 -2.18 -29.91 -6.57
C PRO A 103 -3.23 -30.96 -6.21
N LEU A 104 -4.49 -30.56 -5.97
CA LEU A 104 -5.55 -31.50 -5.60
C LEU A 104 -5.89 -32.42 -6.79
N PRO A 105 -6.26 -33.69 -6.53
CA PRO A 105 -6.70 -34.59 -7.60
C PRO A 105 -7.99 -34.07 -8.26
N ALA A 106 -8.23 -34.47 -9.51
CA ALA A 106 -9.33 -33.93 -10.32
C ALA A 106 -10.70 -34.09 -9.65
N GLU A 107 -10.92 -35.21 -8.96
CA GLU A 107 -12.14 -35.50 -8.22
C GLU A 107 -12.37 -34.48 -7.09
N ALA A 108 -11.31 -34.09 -6.38
CA ALA A 108 -11.38 -33.10 -5.31
C ALA A 108 -11.52 -31.66 -5.85
N GLN A 109 -10.88 -31.35 -6.99
CA GLN A 109 -11.04 -30.05 -7.65
C GLN A 109 -12.46 -29.78 -8.12
N ASN A 110 -13.20 -30.82 -8.47
CA ASN A 110 -14.58 -30.74 -8.96
C ASN A 110 -15.63 -30.66 -7.84
N THR A 111 -15.21 -30.72 -6.56
CA THR A 111 -16.12 -30.46 -5.45
C THR A 111 -16.62 -29.02 -5.50
N ALA A 112 -17.88 -28.77 -5.12
CA ALA A 112 -18.47 -27.43 -5.20
C ALA A 112 -17.66 -26.37 -4.44
N ALA A 113 -17.13 -26.73 -3.27
CA ALA A 113 -16.32 -25.83 -2.45
C ALA A 113 -14.98 -25.47 -3.13
N ILE A 114 -14.22 -26.45 -3.61
CA ILE A 114 -12.92 -26.19 -4.26
C ILE A 114 -13.11 -25.53 -5.61
N GLY A 115 -14.14 -25.91 -6.37
CA GLY A 115 -14.51 -25.26 -7.63
C GLY A 115 -14.80 -23.77 -7.45
N LEU A 116 -15.55 -23.40 -6.40
CA LEU A 116 -15.80 -21.99 -6.08
C LEU A 116 -14.51 -21.25 -5.70
N LEU A 117 -13.69 -21.82 -4.82
CA LEU A 117 -12.42 -21.20 -4.40
C LEU A 117 -11.46 -21.03 -5.59
N LYS A 118 -11.39 -22.01 -6.48
CA LYS A 118 -10.65 -21.96 -7.74
C LYS A 118 -11.14 -20.80 -8.60
N ALA A 119 -12.45 -20.68 -8.79
CA ALA A 119 -13.04 -19.59 -9.57
C ALA A 119 -12.72 -18.21 -8.98
N GLN A 120 -12.77 -18.05 -7.65
CA GLN A 120 -12.41 -16.79 -7.00
C GLN A 120 -10.91 -16.45 -7.17
N CYS A 121 -10.02 -17.42 -7.02
CA CYS A 121 -8.58 -17.18 -7.24
C CYS A 121 -8.30 -16.75 -8.68
N LEU A 122 -8.88 -17.46 -9.66
CA LEU A 122 -8.74 -17.13 -11.08
C LEU A 122 -9.39 -15.79 -11.42
N GLY A 123 -10.50 -15.44 -10.78
CA GLY A 123 -11.16 -14.14 -10.92
C GLY A 123 -10.24 -12.98 -10.55
N VAL A 124 -9.55 -13.06 -9.40
CA VAL A 124 -8.56 -12.05 -8.99
C VAL A 124 -7.41 -11.98 -9.99
N ILE A 125 -6.85 -13.13 -10.38
CA ILE A 125 -5.74 -13.20 -11.33
C ILE A 125 -6.12 -12.58 -12.68
N ASN A 126 -7.31 -12.86 -13.19
CA ASN A 126 -7.79 -12.32 -14.46
C ASN A 126 -8.09 -10.81 -14.38
N ALA A 127 -8.67 -10.33 -13.27
CA ALA A 127 -8.86 -8.89 -13.07
C ALA A 127 -7.53 -8.12 -13.09
N MET A 128 -6.46 -8.72 -12.59
CA MET A 128 -5.13 -8.12 -12.63
C MET A 128 -4.51 -8.09 -14.03
N LYS A 129 -4.78 -9.10 -14.87
CA LYS A 129 -4.37 -9.06 -16.28
C LYS A 129 -5.01 -7.90 -17.02
N VAL A 130 -6.29 -7.62 -16.77
CA VAL A 130 -6.98 -6.45 -17.36
C VAL A 130 -6.30 -5.14 -16.98
N LEU A 131 -5.85 -5.00 -15.72
CA LEU A 131 -5.11 -3.81 -15.29
C LEU A 131 -3.75 -3.68 -15.99
N ASP A 132 -3.03 -4.79 -16.18
CA ASP A 132 -1.76 -4.80 -16.91
C ASP A 132 -1.95 -4.43 -18.39
N GLU A 133 -2.96 -5.01 -19.05
CA GLU A 133 -3.33 -4.73 -20.45
C GLU A 133 -3.75 -3.27 -20.65
N ALA A 134 -4.43 -2.68 -19.65
CA ALA A 134 -4.78 -1.27 -19.64
C ALA A 134 -3.57 -0.34 -19.38
N GLY A 135 -2.35 -0.88 -19.23
CA GLY A 135 -1.14 -0.10 -19.02
C GLY A 135 -0.94 0.36 -17.58
N TYR A 136 -1.72 -0.13 -16.62
CA TYR A 136 -1.49 0.09 -15.19
C TYR A 136 -0.55 -0.97 -14.63
N SER A 137 0.65 -1.08 -15.22
CA SER A 137 1.74 -1.85 -14.64
C SER A 137 2.43 -1.04 -13.54
N ALA A 138 3.07 -1.71 -12.57
CA ALA A 138 3.84 -1.03 -11.54
C ALA A 138 4.93 -0.11 -12.14
N ASP A 139 5.47 -0.47 -13.30
CA ASP A 139 6.48 0.31 -14.03
C ASP A 139 5.88 1.53 -14.74
N ALA A 140 4.66 1.42 -15.27
CA ALA A 140 3.95 2.55 -15.87
C ALA A 140 3.50 3.57 -14.81
N ALA A 141 3.04 3.06 -13.66
CA ALA A 141 2.73 3.84 -12.46
C ALA A 141 3.95 4.62 -11.93
N ALA A 142 5.13 3.99 -11.90
CA ALA A 142 6.40 4.64 -11.54
C ALA A 142 6.81 5.70 -12.57
N LYS A 143 6.72 5.40 -13.88
CA LYS A 143 7.06 6.33 -14.96
C LYS A 143 6.20 7.60 -14.97
N LEU A 144 4.89 7.47 -14.75
CA LEU A 144 3.94 8.60 -14.69
C LEU A 144 4.19 9.52 -13.50
N ALA A 145 4.49 8.94 -12.33
CA ALA A 145 4.81 9.70 -11.15
C ALA A 145 6.17 10.41 -11.26
N ALA A 146 7.18 9.78 -11.88
CA ALA A 146 8.48 10.43 -12.15
C ALA A 146 8.35 11.64 -13.09
N THR A 147 7.46 11.58 -14.09
CA THR A 147 7.20 12.70 -15.00
C THR A 147 6.47 13.86 -14.30
N ASN A 148 5.55 13.57 -13.37
CA ASN A 148 4.84 14.60 -12.60
C ASN A 148 5.69 15.21 -11.46
N GLY A 149 6.53 14.41 -10.81
CA GLY A 149 7.50 14.91 -9.81
C GLY A 149 8.53 15.86 -10.43
N ALA A 150 8.94 15.62 -11.68
CA ALA A 150 9.82 16.52 -12.43
C ALA A 150 9.16 17.86 -12.79
N LYS A 151 7.85 17.86 -13.10
CA LYS A 151 7.09 19.11 -13.35
C LYS A 151 6.89 19.93 -12.08
N SER A 152 6.59 19.29 -10.94
CA SER A 152 6.48 19.95 -9.64
C SER A 152 7.79 20.65 -9.22
N ARG A 153 8.95 20.03 -9.51
CA ARG A 153 10.27 20.64 -9.26
C ARG A 153 10.59 21.87 -10.11
N ARG A 154 10.07 21.98 -11.34
CA ARG A 154 10.33 23.12 -12.24
C ARG A 154 9.46 24.36 -11.99
N GLY A 155 8.35 24.23 -11.24
CA GLY A 155 7.46 25.35 -10.92
C GLY A 155 7.88 26.19 -9.71
N ARG A 156 9.00 25.86 -9.05
CA ARG A 156 9.44 26.50 -7.79
C ARG A 156 10.75 27.27 -7.94
N THR A 157 10.95 27.95 -9.06
CA THR A 157 11.87 29.11 -9.13
C THR A 157 11.17 30.30 -8.47
N ARG A 158 11.61 30.65 -7.26
CA ARG A 158 11.20 31.86 -6.54
C ARG A 158 11.38 33.10 -7.43
N PRO A 159 10.39 34.01 -7.54
CA PRO A 159 10.71 35.41 -7.79
C PRO A 159 11.45 35.96 -6.56
N GLN A 160 12.42 36.84 -6.84
CA GLN A 160 13.39 37.43 -5.91
C GLN A 160 12.77 38.09 -4.68
#